data_AF-A0A7I7SWA9-F1
#
_entry.id   AF-A0A7I7SWA9-F1
#
_cell.length_a   1.000
_cell.length_b   1.000
_cell.length_c   1.000
_cell.angle_alpha   90.00
_cell.angle_beta   90.00
_cell.angle_gamma   90.00
#
_symmetry.space_group_name_H-M   'P 1'
#
loop_
_entity.id
_entity.type
_entity.pdbx_description
1 polymer ?
#
loop_
_entity_poly.entity_id
_entity_poly.type
_entity_poly.pdbx_seq_one_letter_code
_entity_poly.pdbx_strand_id
1 'polypeptide(L)' 'MQPLLPTPQATATPATPTLDGLPTCQQEDGNPDGAACAWTDPDTGTRYRVDSADYD' A
#
# COMPACT_ATOMS: atom_id res chain seq x y z
N MET A 1 1.64 -25.97 -39.44
CA MET A 1 1.95 -24.64 -38.88
C MET A 1 1.14 -24.51 -37.60
N GLN A 2 1.80 -24.49 -36.44
CA GLN A 2 1.18 -24.64 -35.11
C GLN A 2 0.49 -23.33 -34.67
N PRO A 3 -0.68 -23.35 -34.02
CA PRO A 3 -1.31 -22.14 -33.50
C PRO A 3 -0.60 -21.67 -32.21
N LEU A 4 -0.34 -20.37 -32.13
CA LEU A 4 0.16 -19.70 -30.93
C LEU A 4 -0.99 -19.56 -29.92
N LEU A 5 -0.92 -20.31 -28.82
CA LEU A 5 -1.78 -20.10 -27.66
C LEU A 5 -1.43 -18.74 -27.03
N PRO A 6 -2.41 -17.90 -26.65
CA PRO A 6 -2.14 -16.72 -25.84
C PRO A 6 -1.73 -17.18 -24.43
N THR A 7 -0.54 -16.77 -24.00
CA THR A 7 -0.11 -16.87 -22.60
C THR A 7 -1.10 -16.08 -21.74
N PRO A 8 -1.67 -16.65 -20.66
CA PRO A 8 -2.35 -15.80 -19.68
C PRO A 8 -1.28 -14.90 -19.06
N GLN A 9 -1.26 -13.63 -19.43
CA GLN A 9 -0.58 -12.61 -18.64
C GLN A 9 -1.32 -12.60 -17.30
N ALA A 10 -0.74 -13.25 -16.30
CA ALA A 10 -1.09 -12.98 -14.92
C ALA A 10 -0.81 -11.48 -14.71
N THR A 11 -1.85 -10.67 -14.77
CA THR A 11 -1.82 -9.31 -14.24
C THR A 11 -1.40 -9.46 -12.79
N ALA A 12 -0.13 -9.20 -12.49
CA ALA A 12 0.30 -8.98 -11.14
C ALA A 12 -0.51 -7.77 -10.65
N THR A 13 -1.56 -8.02 -9.88
CA THR A 13 -2.18 -6.98 -9.06
C THR A 13 -1.02 -6.32 -8.33
N PRO A 14 -0.87 -4.98 -8.36
CA PRO A 14 0.11 -4.35 -7.49
C PRO A 14 -0.16 -4.90 -6.10
N ALA A 15 0.83 -5.60 -5.54
CA ALA A 15 0.70 -6.13 -4.20
C ALA A 15 0.54 -4.91 -3.32
N THR A 16 -0.70 -4.57 -2.95
CA THR A 16 -0.96 -3.57 -1.93
C THR A 16 -0.14 -4.03 -0.74
N PRO A 17 0.88 -3.27 -0.30
CA PRO A 17 1.67 -3.69 0.83
C PRO A 17 0.70 -3.92 1.97
N THR A 18 0.64 -5.16 2.46
CA THR A 18 -0.12 -5.49 3.65
C THR A 18 0.32 -4.52 4.75
N LEU A 19 -0.63 -3.98 5.51
CA LEU A 19 -0.37 -2.99 6.56
C LEU A 19 0.75 -3.43 7.53
N ASP A 20 0.93 -4.73 7.71
CA ASP A 20 1.99 -5.35 8.52
C ASP A 20 3.43 -5.12 8.02
N GLY A 21 3.61 -4.75 6.76
CA GLY A 21 4.93 -4.44 6.18
C GLY A 21 5.27 -2.96 6.14
N LEU A 22 4.34 -2.09 6.54
CA LEU A 22 4.53 -0.64 6.53
C LEU A 22 5.02 -0.15 7.90
N PRO A 23 5.89 0.88 7.94
CA PRO A 23 6.21 1.55 9.19
C PRO A 23 4.94 2.20 9.77
N THR A 24 4.89 2.40 11.08
CA THR A 24 3.79 3.15 11.71
C THR A 24 3.86 4.62 11.32
N CYS A 25 2.72 5.23 11.00
CA CYS A 25 2.68 6.67 10.76
C CYS A 25 2.93 7.47 12.04
N GLN A 26 3.73 8.54 11.94
CA GLN A 26 3.95 9.50 13.01
C GLN A 26 2.73 10.41 13.19
N GLN A 27 2.11 10.81 12.07
CA GLN A 27 0.92 11.63 12.02
C GLN A 27 -0.25 10.85 11.40
N GLU A 28 -1.46 11.36 11.59
CA GLU A 28 -2.67 10.81 10.95
C GLU A 28 -2.56 10.86 9.43
N ASP A 29 -2.04 11.96 8.89
CA ASP A 29 -1.87 12.20 7.46
C ASP A 29 -0.57 11.60 6.89
N GLY A 30 0.19 10.86 7.70
CA GLY A 30 1.36 10.12 7.26
C GLY A 30 2.66 10.54 7.93
N ASN A 31 3.75 10.47 7.18
CA ASN A 31 5.10 10.80 7.65
C ASN A 31 5.71 11.97 6.87
N PRO A 32 6.52 12.82 7.54
CA PRO A 32 7.26 13.91 6.89
C PRO A 32 8.27 13.47 5.82
N ASP A 33 8.58 12.17 5.74
CA ASP A 33 9.46 11.60 4.71
C ASP A 33 8.72 11.25 3.40
N GLY A 34 7.41 11.47 3.33
CA GLY A 34 6.59 11.21 2.14
C GLY A 34 6.41 9.71 1.83
N ALA A 35 6.94 8.79 2.66
CA ALA A 35 6.75 7.37 2.44
C ALA A 35 5.43 6.88 3.04
N ALA A 36 4.84 5.89 2.37
CA ALA A 36 3.63 5.25 2.87
C ALA A 36 3.86 4.56 4.22
N CYS A 37 2.87 4.63 5.09
CA CYS A 37 2.89 4.10 6.44
C CYS A 37 1.52 3.53 6.83
N ALA A 38 1.47 2.81 7.95
CA ALA A 38 0.24 2.32 8.56
C ALA A 38 -0.13 3.19 9.76
N TRP A 39 -1.27 3.89 9.68
CA TRP A 39 -1.83 4.63 10.80
C TRP A 39 -2.86 3.77 11.52
N THR A 40 -2.87 3.82 12.85
CA THR A 40 -3.90 3.15 13.67
C THR A 40 -4.77 4.22 14.29
N ASP A 41 -6.06 4.16 13.99
CA ASP A 41 -7.06 5.01 14.60
C ASP A 41 -7.09 4.73 16.12
N PRO A 42 -6.85 5.73 16.99
CA PRO A 42 -6.81 5.55 18.43
C PRO A 42 -8.20 5.31 19.06
N ASP A 43 -9.27 5.73 18.39
CA ASP A 43 -10.65 5.57 18.85
C ASP A 43 -11.21 4.19 18.49
N THR A 44 -10.87 3.66 17.30
CA THR A 44 -11.42 2.40 16.79
C THR A 44 -10.44 1.23 16.77
N GLY A 45 -9.13 1.51 16.83
CA GLY A 45 -8.06 0.51 16.65
C GLY A 45 -7.90 0.04 15.20
N THR A 46 -8.61 0.64 14.24
CA THR A 46 -8.55 0.26 12.83
C THR A 46 -7.25 0.74 12.20
N ARG A 47 -6.59 -0.13 11.42
CA ARG A 47 -5.36 0.23 10.69
C ARG A 47 -5.68 0.67 9.26
N TYR A 48 -5.11 1.79 8.87
CA TYR A 48 -5.25 2.40 7.55
C TYR A 48 -3.89 2.56 6.89
N ARG A 49 -3.83 2.39 5.58
CA ARG A 49 -2.64 2.74 4.79
C ARG A 49 -2.72 4.23 4.48
N VAL A 50 -1.71 4.97 4.88
CA VAL A 50 -1.56 6.39 4.57
C VAL A 50 -0.38 6.52 3.62
N ASP A 51 -0.57 7.17 2.48
CA ASP A 51 0.44 7.34 1.45
C ASP A 51 1.36 8.53 1.69
N SER A 52 1.09 9.35 2.72
CA SER A 52 1.88 10.52 3.12
C SER A 52 2.02 11.58 2.02
N ALA A 53 1.05 11.66 1.10
CA ALA A 53 1.09 12.57 -0.04
C ALA A 53 1.03 14.06 0.35
N ASP A 54 0.52 14.38 1.55
CA ASP A 54 0.50 15.74 2.10
C ASP A 54 1.90 16.23 2.58
N TYR A 55 2.89 15.34 2.59
CA TYR A 55 4.25 15.61 3.08
C TYR A 55 5.36 15.50 2.00
N ASP A 56 5.00 15.38 0.72
CA ASP A 56 5.92 15.32 -0.45
C ASP A 56 6.63 16.66 -0.77
#